data_AF-A0A534CD52-F1
#
_entry.id   AF-A0A534CD52-F1
#
_cell.length_a   1.000
_cell.length_b   1.000
_cell.length_c   1.000
_cell.angle_alpha   90.00
_cell.angle_beta   90.00
_cell.angle_gamma   90.00
#
_symmetry.space_group_name_H-M   'P 1'
#
loop_
_entity.id
_entity.type
_entity.pdbx_description
1 polymer ?
#
loop_
_entity_poly.entity_id
_entity_poly.type
_entity_poly.pdbx_seq_one_letter_code
_entity_poly.pdbx_strand_id
1 'polypeptide(L)' 'MRNSRPETPVSCHERASLAADGRQAVAQLFESLRPELLRFAHWLARDRSVAEDVVQETLLRAWRSRDALKDP' A
#
# COMPACT_ATOMS: atom_id res chain seq x y z
N MET A 1 20.53 -29.29 -37.47
CA MET A 1 20.69 -28.76 -36.09
C MET A 1 20.14 -27.33 -36.03
N ARG A 2 18.84 -27.16 -35.78
CA ARG A 2 18.23 -25.86 -35.44
C ARG A 2 17.82 -25.93 -33.98
N ASN A 3 18.61 -25.29 -33.11
CA ASN A 3 18.23 -25.13 -31.72
C ASN A 3 17.45 -23.82 -31.60
N SER A 4 16.14 -23.87 -31.81
CA SER A 4 15.23 -22.74 -31.62
C SER A 4 14.54 -22.92 -30.26
N ARG A 5 15.18 -22.46 -29.19
CA ARG A 5 14.45 -22.14 -27.95
C ARG A 5 13.82 -20.76 -28.16
N PRO A 6 12.48 -20.61 -28.12
CA PRO A 6 11.90 -19.29 -28.10
C PRO A 6 12.13 -18.71 -26.69
N GLU A 7 13.06 -17.76 -26.59
CA GLU A 7 13.10 -16.81 -25.48
C GLU A 7 11.75 -16.10 -25.48
N THR A 8 10.83 -16.49 -24.60
CA THR A 8 9.56 -15.78 -24.43
C THR A 8 9.87 -14.40 -23.86
N PRO A 9 9.42 -13.31 -24.51
CA PRO A 9 9.55 -12.00 -23.91
C PRO A 9 8.51 -11.91 -22.80
N VAL A 10 8.96 -11.81 -21.54
CA VAL A 10 8.08 -11.50 -20.41
C VAL A 10 7.32 -10.22 -20.74
N SER A 11 6.03 -10.38 -21.02
CA SER A 11 5.15 -9.30 -21.48
C SER A 11 5.03 -8.24 -20.39
N CYS A 12 5.11 -6.97 -20.79
CA CYS A 12 4.97 -5.83 -19.86
C CYS A 12 3.64 -5.84 -19.09
N HIS A 13 2.63 -6.55 -19.58
CA HIS A 13 1.33 -6.69 -18.95
C HIS A 13 1.37 -7.52 -17.65
N GLU A 14 2.17 -8.59 -17.59
CA GLU A 14 2.28 -9.46 -16.41
C GLU A 14 3.01 -8.77 -15.25
N ARG A 15 4.02 -7.95 -15.55
CA ARG A 15 4.71 -7.13 -14.54
C ARG A 15 3.82 -6.04 -13.95
N ALA A 16 2.88 -5.50 -14.72
CA ALA A 16 1.94 -4.49 -14.23
C ALA A 16 0.89 -5.09 -13.28
N SER A 17 0.49 -6.35 -13.47
CA SER A 17 -0.46 -7.06 -12.61
C SER A 17 0.10 -7.27 -11.20
N LEU A 18 1.31 -7.82 -11.07
CA LEU A 18 1.95 -8.06 -9.76
C LEU A 18 2.14 -6.75 -8.96
N ALA A 19 2.48 -5.65 -9.64
CA ALA A 19 2.63 -4.34 -9.02
C ALA A 19 1.27 -3.66 -8.70
N ALA A 20 0.18 -4.08 -9.34
CA ALA A 20 -1.16 -3.64 -8.97
C ALA A 20 -1.64 -4.36 -7.71
N ASP A 21 -1.34 -5.65 -7.56
CA ASP A 21 -1.74 -6.47 -6.42
C ASP A 21 -1.16 -5.94 -5.10
N GLY A 22 0.13 -5.61 -5.07
CA GLY A 22 0.77 -5.03 -3.87
C GLY A 22 0.17 -3.67 -3.46
N ARG A 23 -0.22 -2.84 -4.43
CA ARG A 23 -0.88 -1.54 -4.16
C ARG A 23 -2.28 -1.72 -3.58
N GLN A 24 -3.03 -2.71 -4.06
CA GLN A 24 -4.35 -3.04 -3.52
C GLN A 24 -4.27 -3.65 -2.12
N ALA A 25 -3.28 -4.51 -1.86
CA ALA A 25 -3.06 -5.11 -0.55
C ALA A 25 -2.76 -4.03 0.53
N VAL A 26 -1.89 -3.07 0.20
CA VAL A 26 -1.58 -1.94 1.11
C VAL A 26 -2.80 -1.05 1.35
N ALA A 27 -3.62 -0.79 0.32
CA ALA A 27 -4.86 -0.04 0.50
C ALA A 27 -5.86 -0.75 1.43
N GLN A 28 -6.02 -2.08 1.28
CA GLN A 28 -6.86 -2.87 2.17
C GLN A 28 -6.34 -2.87 3.61
N LEU A 29 -5.03 -2.93 3.80
CA LEU A 29 -4.39 -2.81 5.12
C LEU A 29 -4.67 -1.45 5.76
N PHE A 30 -4.63 -0.35 5.00
CA PHE A 30 -4.92 0.97 5.54
C PHE A 30 -6.39 1.12 5.93
N GLU A 31 -7.32 0.58 5.14
CA GLU A 31 -8.75 0.58 5.47
C GLU A 31 -9.04 -0.22 6.75
N SER A 32 -8.35 -1.35 6.97
CA SER A 32 -8.54 -2.15 8.19
C SER A 32 -7.96 -1.47 9.43
N LEU A 33 -6.86 -0.73 9.31
CA LEU A 33 -6.21 -0.02 10.43
C LEU A 33 -6.88 1.32 10.78
N ARG A 34 -7.53 1.98 9.82
CA ARG A 34 -8.08 3.35 9.99
C ARG A 34 -8.96 3.52 11.24
N PRO A 35 -9.90 2.61 11.57
CA PRO A 35 -10.77 2.79 12.75
C PRO A 35 -9.98 2.84 14.06
N GLU A 36 -8.94 2.03 14.19
CA GLU A 36 -8.14 1.96 15.41
C GLU A 36 -7.23 3.17 15.55
N LEU A 37 -6.57 3.56 14.46
CA LEU A 37 -5.75 4.77 14.41
C LEU A 37 -6.56 6.02 14.74
N LEU A 38 -7.79 6.10 14.24
CA LEU A 38 -8.66 7.24 14.44
C LEU A 38 -9.19 7.32 15.87
N ARG A 39 -9.50 6.19 16.49
CA ARG A 39 -9.84 6.11 17.91
C ARG A 39 -8.65 6.55 18.78
N PHE A 40 -7.43 6.11 18.46
CA PHE A 40 -6.22 6.51 19.17
C PHE A 40 -5.92 8.01 19.00
N ALA A 41 -5.96 8.51 17.77
CA ALA A 41 -5.74 9.93 17.47
C ALA A 41 -6.80 10.81 18.13
N HIS A 42 -8.07 10.38 18.15
CA HIS A 42 -9.13 11.11 18.83
C HIS A 42 -8.96 11.14 20.35
N TRP A 43 -8.49 10.03 20.95
CA TRP A 43 -8.16 10.00 22.38
C TRP A 43 -7.04 11.00 22.74
N LEU A 44 -6.10 11.25 21.84
CA LEU A 44 -5.03 12.24 22.03
C LEU A 44 -5.48 13.68 21.75
N ALA A 45 -6.12 13.90 20.60
CA ALA A 45 -6.45 15.23 20.10
C ALA A 45 -7.68 15.84 20.80
N ARG A 46 -8.60 15.01 21.31
CA ARG A 46 -9.93 15.40 21.84
C ARG A 46 -10.82 16.14 20.85
N ASP A 47 -10.37 16.28 19.61
CA ASP A 47 -11.08 16.87 18.49
C ASP A 47 -11.15 15.84 17.36
N ARG A 48 -12.30 15.77 16.69
CA ARG A 48 -12.53 14.80 15.62
C ARG A 48 -11.83 15.21 14.32
N SER A 49 -11.90 16.47 13.94
CA SER A 49 -11.27 17.01 12.72
C SER A 49 -9.76 16.84 12.80
N VAL A 50 -9.16 17.21 13.94
CA VAL A 50 -7.71 17.07 14.14
C VAL A 50 -7.29 15.60 14.09
N ALA A 51 -8.08 14.69 14.66
CA ALA A 51 -7.80 13.26 14.61
C ALA A 51 -7.86 12.69 13.17
N GLU A 52 -8.82 13.14 12.37
CA GLU A 52 -8.94 12.77 10.96
C GLU A 52 -7.74 13.26 10.15
N ASP A 53 -7.30 14.50 10.37
CA ASP A 53 -6.13 15.07 9.70
C ASP A 53 -4.84 14.30 10.04
N VAL A 54 -4.65 13.96 11.33
CA VAL A 54 -3.50 13.18 11.80
C VAL A 54 -3.47 11.79 11.15
N VAL A 55 -4.61 11.10 11.12
CA VAL A 55 -4.69 9.75 10.51
C VAL A 55 -4.43 9.82 9.01
N GLN A 56 -5.02 10.80 8.31
CA GLN A 56 -4.80 10.99 6.88
C GLN A 56 -3.33 11.24 6.56
N GLU A 57 -2.68 12.18 7.25
CA GLU A 57 -1.26 12.48 7.03
C GLU A 57 -0.36 11.28 7.37
N THR A 58 -0.71 10.51 8.40
CA THR A 58 0.00 9.28 8.77
C THR A 58 -0.08 8.23 7.66
N LEU A 59 -1.28 7.95 7.14
CA LEU A 59 -1.48 6.98 6.06
C LEU A 59 -0.81 7.44 4.75
N LEU A 60 -0.85 8.74 4.43
CA LEU A 60 -0.16 9.30 3.27
C LEU A 60 1.36 9.17 3.39
N ARG A 61 1.93 9.37 4.59
CA ARG A 61 3.36 9.12 4.85
C ARG A 61 3.70 7.65 4.69
N ALA A 62 2.90 6.75 5.27
CA ALA A 62 3.09 5.31 5.15
C ALA A 62 3.03 4.84 3.69
N TRP A 63 2.10 5.38 2.89
CA TRP A 63 2.00 5.11 1.46
C TRP A 63 3.26 5.52 0.69
N ARG A 64 3.80 6.71 0.98
CA ARG A 64 5.05 7.20 0.37
C ARG A 64 6.25 6.35 0.75
N SER A 65 6.25 5.77 1.95
CA SER A 65 7.31 4.87 2.44
C SER A 65 7.02 3.39 2.22
N ARG A 66 5.99 3.01 1.44
CA ARG A 66 5.59 1.61 1.26
C ARG A 66 6.70 0.74 0.68
N ASP A 67 7.59 1.31 -0.13
CA ASP A 67 8.71 0.59 -0.74
C ASP A 67 9.79 0.25 0.30
N ALA A 68 9.76 0.90 1.48
CA ALA A 68 10.58 0.56 2.64
C ALA A 68 9.91 -0.49 3.57
N LEU A 69 8.65 -0.84 3.31
CA LEU A 69 7.96 -1.92 3.99
C LEU A 69 8.53 -3.23 3.44
N LYS A 70 9.42 -3.86 4.22
CA LYS A 70 9.89 -5.22 3.90
C LYS A 70 8.68 -6.16 3.87
N ASP A 71 8.74 -7.18 3.01
CA ASP A 71 7.68 -8.19 2.84
C ASP A 71 7.07 -8.59 4.20
N PRO A 72 5.72 -8.59 4.32
CA PRO A 72 5.02 -9.02 5.54
C PRO A 72 5.18 -10.52 5.84
#